data_AF-A0A1G2N519-F1
#
_entry.id   AF-A0A1G2N519-F1
#
_cell.length_a   1.000
_cell.length_b   1.000
_cell.length_c   1.000
_cell.angle_alpha   90.00
_cell.angle_beta   90.00
_cell.angle_gamma   90.00
#
_symmetry.space_group_name_H-M   'P 1'
#
loop_
_entity.id
_entity.type
_entity.pdbx_description
1 polymer ?
#
loop_
_entity_poly.entity_id
_entity_poly.type
_entity_poly.pdbx_seq_one_letter_code
_entity_poly.pdbx_strand_id
1 'polypeptide(L)'
;MNDKILKKYRNLLPARVTVVTRKTKMGFIAEVKEFAYCFTQGRSFGELVEMLNDAIFTYLDIPEKYRGRLGIYLPEKAVSEFNRARTQEAFLELVKKPNISKSIFSRVSLVPA
;
A
#
# COMPACT_ATOMS: atom_id res chain seq x y z
N MET A 1 2.19 4.11 24.65
CA MET A 1 2.32 4.90 23.40
C MET A 1 0.95 5.49 23.07
N ASN A 2 0.86 6.77 22.65
CA ASN A 2 -0.42 7.50 22.65
C ASN A 2 -1.22 7.27 21.36
N ASP A 3 -2.25 6.41 21.42
CA ASP A 3 -3.10 6.08 20.26
C ASP A 3 -3.81 7.29 19.64
N LYS A 4 -4.05 8.35 20.44
CA LYS A 4 -4.60 9.62 19.92
C LYS A 4 -3.65 10.30 18.93
N ILE A 5 -2.34 10.22 19.17
CA ILE A 5 -1.33 10.80 18.27
C ILE A 5 -1.25 10.01 16.96
N LEU A 6 -1.29 8.67 17.02
CA LEU A 6 -1.28 7.85 15.81
C LEU A 6 -2.54 8.08 14.96
N LYS A 7 -3.70 8.22 15.60
CA LYS A 7 -4.95 8.58 14.91
C LYS A 7 -4.86 9.96 14.25
N LYS A 8 -4.24 10.94 14.93
CA LYS A 8 -4.00 12.28 14.35
C LYS A 8 -3.22 12.16 13.04
N TYR A 9 -2.09 11.47 13.03
CA TYR A 9 -1.28 11.35 11.80
C TYR A 9 -1.96 10.51 10.72
N ARG A 10 -2.69 9.45 11.09
CA ARG A 10 -3.49 8.67 10.13
C ARG A 10 -4.55 9.54 9.44
N ASN A 11 -5.14 10.49 10.15
CA ASN A 11 -6.14 11.41 9.57
C ASN A 11 -5.53 12.47 8.63
N LEU A 12 -4.22 12.71 8.68
CA LEU A 12 -3.54 13.59 7.72
C LEU A 12 -3.31 12.91 6.38
N LEU A 13 -3.25 11.58 6.35
CA LEU A 13 -2.93 10.81 5.16
C LEU A 13 -4.16 10.72 4.25
N PRO A 14 -4.07 11.20 2.99
CA PRO A 14 -5.11 10.95 2.01
C PRO A 14 -5.30 9.46 1.78
N ALA A 15 -6.54 9.02 1.57
CA ALA A 15 -6.82 7.61 1.28
C ALA A 15 -6.16 7.14 -0.02
N ARG A 16 -5.98 8.06 -0.98
CA ARG A 16 -5.30 7.85 -2.26
C ARG A 16 -4.51 9.09 -2.63
N VAL A 17 -3.44 8.89 -3.37
CA VAL A 17 -2.63 9.96 -3.97
C VAL A 17 -2.40 9.64 -5.44
N THR A 18 -2.31 10.69 -6.25
CA THR A 18 -2.08 10.63 -7.68
C THR A 18 -0.61 10.94 -7.94
N VAL A 19 0.10 9.95 -8.48
CA VAL A 19 1.54 10.06 -8.73
C VAL A 19 1.82 10.02 -10.22
N VAL A 20 2.47 11.07 -10.73
CA VAL A 20 2.97 11.09 -12.11
C VAL A 20 4.41 10.63 -12.12
N THR A 21 4.64 9.43 -12.65
CA THR A 21 5.99 8.84 -12.74
C THR A 21 6.55 8.98 -14.15
N ARG A 22 7.82 9.38 -14.25
CA ARG A 22 8.58 9.43 -15.51
C ARG A 22 9.87 8.63 -15.38
N LYS A 23 10.13 7.77 -16.36
CA LYS A 23 11.42 7.07 -16.47
C LYS A 23 12.47 8.00 -17.09
N THR A 24 13.68 7.96 -16.55
CA THR A 24 14.84 8.73 -17.02
C THR A 24 16.02 7.79 -17.28
N LYS A 25 17.14 8.33 -17.78
CA LYS A 25 18.38 7.55 -17.95
C LYS A 25 18.96 7.05 -16.62
N MET A 26 18.65 7.72 -15.50
CA MET A 26 19.22 7.44 -14.18
C MET A 26 18.25 6.73 -13.22
N GLY A 27 17.02 6.45 -13.65
CA GLY A 27 15.99 5.84 -12.81
C GLY A 27 14.61 6.41 -13.11
N PHE A 28 13.91 6.81 -12.05
CA PHE A 28 12.54 7.30 -12.09
C PHE A 28 12.42 8.60 -11.29
N ILE A 29 11.55 9.48 -11.76
CA ILE A 29 11.13 10.69 -11.06
C ILE A 29 9.62 10.57 -10.86
N ALA A 30 9.13 11.01 -9.70
CA ALA A 30 7.71 11.05 -9.38
C ALA A 30 7.31 12.41 -8.81
N GLU A 31 6.08 12.82 -9.12
CA GLU A 31 5.42 14.01 -8.57
C GLU A 31 4.09 13.58 -7.93
N VAL A 32 3.84 14.01 -6.70
CA VAL A 32 2.58 13.78 -5.98
C VAL A 32 1.65 14.96 -6.18
N LYS A 33 0.52 14.77 -6.85
CA LYS A 33 -0.34 15.89 -7.28
C LYS A 33 -1.12 16.56 -6.15
N GLU A 34 -1.39 15.84 -5.07
CA GLU A 34 -2.09 16.37 -3.90
C GLU A 34 -1.18 17.27 -3.04
N PHE A 35 0.14 17.23 -3.26
CA PHE A 35 1.13 17.96 -2.46
C PHE A 35 1.97 18.87 -3.34
N ALA A 36 1.79 20.19 -3.18
CA ALA A 36 2.47 21.18 -3.99
C ALA A 36 3.99 21.05 -3.87
N TYR A 37 4.68 20.99 -5.00
CA TYR A 37 6.14 20.85 -5.06
C TYR A 37 6.69 19.56 -4.41
N CYS A 38 5.87 18.52 -4.27
CA CYS A 38 6.31 17.23 -3.76
C CYS A 38 6.84 16.34 -4.90
N PHE A 39 8.15 16.37 -5.06
CA PHE A 39 8.88 15.56 -6.05
C PHE A 39 9.84 14.61 -5.35
N THR A 40 10.02 13.44 -5.96
CA THR A 40 10.97 12.45 -5.49
C THR A 40 11.59 11.67 -6.65
N GLN A 41 12.62 10.89 -6.38
CA GLN A 41 13.29 10.06 -7.37
C GLN A 41 13.81 8.76 -6.76
N GLY A 42 14.01 7.75 -7.60
CA GLY A 42 14.64 6.49 -7.22
C GLY A 42 15.30 5.82 -8.44
N ARG A 43 16.37 5.06 -8.24
CA ARG A 43 17.09 4.36 -9.31
C ARG A 43 16.33 3.12 -9.78
N SER A 44 15.56 2.50 -8.88
CA SER A 44 14.65 1.40 -9.16
C SER A 44 13.19 1.78 -8.85
N PHE A 45 12.25 0.95 -9.31
CA PHE A 45 10.84 1.17 -8.97
C PHE A 45 10.55 0.93 -7.48
N GLY A 46 11.23 -0.03 -6.85
CA GLY A 46 11.11 -0.28 -5.41
C GLY A 46 11.62 0.90 -4.59
N GLU A 47 12.81 1.40 -4.92
CA GLU A 47 13.37 2.61 -4.30
C GLU A 47 12.48 3.83 -4.53
N LEU A 48 11.88 3.99 -5.73
CA LEU A 48 10.94 5.08 -5.98
C LEU A 48 9.73 5.02 -5.03
N VAL A 49 9.20 3.83 -4.75
CA VAL A 49 8.08 3.65 -3.81
C VAL A 49 8.48 4.01 -2.39
N GLU A 50 9.69 3.63 -1.95
CA GLU A 50 10.23 4.03 -0.65
C GLU A 50 10.38 5.56 -0.55
N MET A 51 11.04 6.16 -1.54
CA MET A 51 11.28 7.59 -1.64
C MET A 51 10.00 8.41 -1.81
N LEU A 52 8.95 7.84 -2.40
CA LEU A 52 7.61 8.42 -2.46
C LEU A 52 6.96 8.50 -1.07
N ASN A 53 7.00 7.41 -0.32
CA ASN A 53 6.44 7.38 1.02
C ASN A 53 7.20 8.32 1.96
N ASP A 54 8.53 8.35 1.86
CA ASP A 54 9.35 9.31 2.62
C ASP A 54 8.99 10.76 2.29
N ALA A 55 8.88 11.12 1.00
CA ALA A 55 8.50 12.46 0.58
C ALA A 55 7.12 12.88 1.11
N ILE A 56 6.12 11.98 1.06
CA ILE A 56 4.78 12.25 1.59
C ILE A 56 4.81 12.45 3.11
N PHE A 57 5.50 11.57 3.85
CA PHE A 57 5.58 11.69 5.30
C PHE A 57 6.35 12.92 5.74
N THR A 58 7.38 13.31 4.99
CA THR A 58 8.15 14.53 5.22
C THR A 58 7.30 15.77 4.90
N TYR A 59 6.55 15.79 3.80
CA TYR A 59 5.64 16.89 3.46
C TYR A 59 4.56 17.12 4.53
N LEU A 60 4.08 16.05 5.17
CA LEU A 60 3.07 16.10 6.22
C LEU A 60 3.65 16.26 7.64
N ASP A 61 4.95 16.49 7.77
CA ASP A 61 5.68 16.60 9.05
C ASP A 61 5.42 15.42 10.00
N ILE A 62 5.32 14.21 9.46
CA ILE A 62 5.09 12.99 10.23
C ILE A 62 6.43 12.49 10.81
N PRO A 63 6.58 12.44 12.14
CA PRO A 63 7.83 11.98 12.76
C PRO A 63 8.11 10.51 12.48
N GLU A 64 9.39 10.19 12.24
CA GLU A 64 9.86 8.86 11.83
C GLU A 64 9.36 7.72 12.72
N LYS A 65 9.38 7.93 14.04
CA LYS A 65 8.90 6.96 15.06
C LYS A 65 7.45 6.51 14.89
N TYR A 66 6.64 7.19 14.08
CA TYR A 66 5.26 6.81 13.79
C TYR A 66 5.05 6.20 12.40
N ARG A 67 5.96 6.43 11.45
CA ARG A 67 5.78 6.11 10.02
C ARG A 67 5.50 4.61 9.79
N GLY A 68 6.25 3.73 10.44
CA GLY A 68 6.06 2.27 10.35
C GLY A 68 4.70 1.74 10.81
N ARG A 69 3.85 2.56 11.43
CA ARG A 69 2.50 2.19 11.91
C ARG A 69 1.36 2.82 11.11
N LEU A 70 1.66 3.69 10.16
CA LEU A 70 0.66 4.49 9.43
C LEU A 70 0.22 3.85 8.10
N GLY A 71 0.95 2.84 7.63
CA GLY A 71 0.74 2.21 6.32
C GLY A 71 1.71 2.78 5.28
N ILE A 72 1.61 2.31 4.05
CA ILE A 72 2.41 2.77 2.92
C ILE A 72 1.53 2.94 1.69
N TYR A 73 1.87 3.89 0.84
CA TYR A 73 1.30 4.02 -0.50
C TYR A 73 2.01 3.05 -1.45
N LEU A 74 1.20 2.26 -2.16
CA LEU A 74 1.63 1.34 -3.20
C LEU A 74 0.80 1.60 -4.47
N PRO A 75 1.35 1.31 -5.66
CA PRO A 75 0.56 1.30 -6.89
C PRO A 75 -0.63 0.35 -6.77
N GLU A 76 -1.80 0.75 -7.27
CA GLU A 76 -3.04 -0.04 -7.15
C GLU A 76 -2.89 -1.47 -7.69
N LYS A 77 -2.18 -1.64 -8.81
CA LYS A 77 -1.85 -2.96 -9.37
C LYS A 77 -1.00 -3.83 -8.43
N ALA A 78 -0.10 -3.23 -7.65
CA ALA A 78 0.68 -4.00 -6.68
C ALA A 78 -0.21 -4.47 -5.53
N VAL A 79 -1.16 -3.64 -5.11
CA VAL A 79 -2.15 -3.98 -4.07
C VAL A 79 -3.09 -5.09 -4.56
N SER A 80 -3.60 -5.00 -5.78
CA SER A 80 -4.47 -6.04 -6.37
C SER A 80 -3.75 -7.39 -6.46
N GLU A 81 -2.50 -7.41 -6.96
CA GLU A 81 -1.71 -8.64 -7.06
C GLU A 81 -1.39 -9.24 -5.69
N PHE A 82 -1.05 -8.40 -4.70
CA PHE A 82 -0.84 -8.85 -3.32
C PHE A 82 -2.11 -9.47 -2.71
N ASN A 83 -3.26 -8.82 -2.89
CA ASN A 83 -4.54 -9.33 -2.41
C ASN A 83 -4.90 -10.66 -3.10
N ARG A 84 -4.69 -10.75 -4.42
CA ARG A 84 -4.92 -11.97 -5.20
C ARG A 84 -4.09 -13.14 -4.68
N ALA A 85 -2.79 -12.94 -4.47
CA ALA A 85 -1.89 -13.96 -3.93
C ALA A 85 -2.35 -14.42 -2.54
N ARG A 86 -2.67 -13.47 -1.66
CA ARG A 86 -3.15 -13.77 -0.30
C ARG A 86 -4.48 -14.53 -0.29
N THR A 87 -5.41 -14.18 -1.18
CA THR A 87 -6.68 -14.89 -1.33
C THR A 87 -6.46 -16.32 -1.82
N GLN A 88 -5.54 -16.53 -2.76
CA GLN A 88 -5.17 -17.87 -3.23
C GLN A 88 -4.55 -18.71 -2.12
N GLU A 89 -3.62 -18.14 -1.33
CA GLU A 89 -3.03 -18.81 -0.18
C GLU A 89 -4.08 -19.21 0.85
N ALA A 90 -4.95 -18.28 1.24
CA ALA A 90 -6.03 -18.55 2.19
C ALA A 90 -6.99 -19.64 1.70
N PHE A 91 -7.26 -19.67 0.38
CA PHE A 91 -8.07 -20.73 -0.22
C PHE A 91 -7.36 -22.10 -0.16
N LEU A 92 -6.06 -22.16 -0.51
CA LEU A 92 -5.29 -23.39 -0.44
C LEU A 92 -5.20 -23.93 0.99
N GLU A 93 -5.04 -23.07 1.99
CA GLU A 93 -5.09 -23.45 3.40
C GLU A 93 -6.46 -24.02 3.80
N LEU A 94 -7.55 -23.42 3.29
CA LEU A 94 -8.89 -23.92 3.54
C LEU A 94 -9.07 -25.33 2.97
N VAL A 95 -8.68 -25.55 1.71
CA VAL A 95 -8.77 -26.86 1.03
C VAL A 95 -7.98 -27.95 1.74
N LYS A 96 -6.84 -27.61 2.36
CA LYS A 96 -6.02 -28.56 3.11
C LYS A 96 -6.66 -29.02 4.43
N LYS A 97 -7.75 -28.39 4.91
CA LYS A 97 -8.38 -28.78 6.17
C LYS A 97 -9.16 -30.10 6.02
N PRO A 98 -8.88 -31.13 6.85
CA PRO A 98 -9.40 -32.48 6.68
C PRO A 98 -10.93 -32.64 6.85
N ASN A 99 -11.62 -31.59 7.34
CA ASN A 99 -13.06 -31.60 7.62
C ASN A 99 -13.94 -30.93 6.54
N ILE A 100 -13.43 -30.70 5.32
CA ILE A 100 -14.30 -30.36 4.17
C ILE A 100 -15.02 -31.65 3.72
N SER A 101 -15.88 -32.15 4.58
CA SER A 101 -16.64 -33.39 4.38
C SER A 101 -18.02 -33.04 3.83
N LYS A 102 -18.32 -33.61 2.66
CA LYS A 102 -19.66 -33.91 2.11
C LYS A 102 -20.64 -32.73 2.08
N SER A 103 -20.73 -32.07 0.92
CA SER A 103 -21.80 -31.12 0.57
C SER A 103 -21.92 -29.92 1.51
N ILE A 104 -21.06 -28.92 1.31
CA ILE A 104 -21.20 -27.61 1.95
C ILE A 104 -21.85 -26.68 0.92
N PHE A 105 -23.08 -26.23 1.17
CA PHE A 105 -23.65 -25.08 0.49
C PHE A 105 -22.88 -23.82 0.95
N SER A 106 -21.77 -23.54 0.29
CA SER A 106 -20.96 -22.36 0.55
C SER A 106 -21.57 -21.16 -0.17
N ARG A 107 -21.94 -20.11 0.56
CA ARG A 107 -22.19 -18.81 -0.07
C ARG A 107 -20.86 -18.28 -0.61
N VAL A 108 -20.71 -18.32 -1.93
CA VAL A 108 -19.54 -17.75 -2.61
C VAL A 108 -19.78 -16.25 -2.79
N SER A 109 -18.81 -15.44 -2.40
CA SER A 109 -18.83 -13.99 -2.65
C SER A 109 -17.78 -13.65 -3.69
N LEU A 110 -18.09 -12.72 -4.59
CA LEU A 110 -17.12 -12.18 -5.54
C LEU A 110 -16.05 -11.41 -4.74
N VAL A 111 -14.79 -11.82 -4.87
CA VAL A 111 -13.66 -11.01 -4.41
C VAL A 111 -13.26 -10.12 -5.59
N PRO A 112 -13.46 -8.79 -5.52
CA PRO A 112 -13.03 -7.90 -6.59
C PRO A 112 -11.50 -7.98 -6.76
N ALA A 113 -11.07 -7.99 -8.02
CA ALA A 113 -9.66 -8.00 -8.42
C ALA A 113 -8.95 -6.72 -7.95
#